data_AF-A0A358L496-F1
#
_entry.id   AF-A0A358L496-F1
#
_cell.length_a   1.000
_cell.length_b   1.000
_cell.length_c   1.000
_cell.angle_alpha   90.00
_cell.angle_beta   90.00
_cell.angle_gamma   90.00
#
_symmetry.space_group_name_H-M   'P 1'
#
loop_
_entity.id
_entity.type
_entity.pdbx_description
1 polymer ?
#
loop_
_entity_poly.entity_id
_entity_poly.type
_entity_poly.pdbx_seq_one_letter_code
_entity_poly.pdbx_strand_id
1 'polypeptide(L)'
;MYAVFQSGGKQHRVSEGQTVRLEKLDIATGETIEFDQVLMIANGEEVTIGAPLVSGGVIKAEIIAHGRGDKIKIVKFRRRKHYRK
;
A
#
# COMPACT_ATOMS: atom_id res chain seq x y z
N MET A 1 -16.59 8.62 0.63
CA MET A 1 -16.02 7.93 -0.55
C MET A 1 -14.83 7.12 -0.10
N TYR A 2 -14.74 5.85 -0.50
CA TYR A 2 -13.52 5.06 -0.34
C TYR A 2 -13.22 4.27 -1.62
N ALA A 3 -11.96 3.96 -1.83
CA ALA A 3 -11.50 3.14 -2.93
C ALA A 3 -10.59 2.01 -2.43
N VAL A 4 -10.56 0.90 -3.16
CA VAL A 4 -9.65 -0.21 -2.94
C VAL A 4 -8.70 -0.30 -4.13
N PHE A 5 -7.41 -0.23 -3.89
CA PHE A 5 -6.38 -0.32 -4.92
C PHE A 5 -5.26 -1.28 -4.50
N GLN A 6 -4.48 -1.74 -5.47
CA GLN A 6 -3.35 -2.61 -5.26
C GLN A 6 -2.03 -1.85 -5.35
N SER A 7 -1.14 -2.07 -4.37
CA SER A 7 0.23 -1.56 -4.37
C SER A 7 1.13 -2.47 -3.55
N GLY A 8 2.37 -2.67 -3.99
CA GLY A 8 3.33 -3.53 -3.27
C GLY A 8 2.87 -4.98 -3.07
N GLY A 9 2.01 -5.50 -3.97
CA GLY A 9 1.44 -6.84 -3.86
C GLY A 9 0.35 -7.00 -2.79
N LYS A 10 -0.13 -5.89 -2.21
CA LYS A 10 -1.20 -5.86 -1.19
C LYS A 10 -2.33 -4.94 -1.64
N GLN A 11 -3.51 -5.13 -1.05
CA GLN A 11 -4.67 -4.27 -1.29
C GLN A 11 -4.88 -3.32 -0.11
N HIS A 12 -5.26 -2.08 -0.42
CA HIS A 12 -5.48 -1.03 0.56
C HIS A 12 -6.83 -0.36 0.31
N ARG A 13 -7.62 -0.22 1.38
CA ARG A 13 -8.83 0.60 1.39
C ARG A 13 -8.49 2.00 1.90
N VAL A 14 -8.74 3.02 1.09
CA VAL A 14 -8.40 4.40 1.40
C VAL A 14 -9.58 5.34 1.16
N SER A 15 -9.59 6.46 1.89
CA SER A 15 -10.47 7.60 1.62
C SER A 15 -9.63 8.81 1.23
N GLU A 16 -10.23 9.81 0.59
CA GLU A 16 -9.53 11.05 0.23
C GLU A 16 -8.94 11.74 1.48
N GLY A 17 -7.71 12.26 1.34
CA GLY A 17 -6.99 12.92 2.43
C GLY A 17 -6.35 11.99 3.47
N GLN A 18 -6.56 10.67 3.38
CA GLN A 18 -5.97 9.72 4.31
C GLN A 18 -4.50 9.44 3.98
N THR A 19 -3.62 9.53 4.97
CA THR A 19 -2.24 9.03 4.84
C THR A 19 -2.20 7.51 5.02
N VAL A 20 -1.67 6.80 4.03
CA VAL A 20 -1.49 5.34 4.06
C VAL A 20 -0.01 4.98 3.92
N ARG A 21 0.46 4.02 4.71
CA ARG A 21 1.83 3.50 4.61
C ARG A 21 1.84 2.29 3.67
N LEU A 22 2.67 2.37 2.64
CA LEU A 22 2.86 1.33 1.62
C LEU A 22 4.28 0.77 1.66
N GLU A 23 4.54 -0.22 0.81
CA GLU A 23 5.91 -0.63 0.49
C GLU A 23 6.68 0.51 -0.19
N LYS A 24 8.01 0.42 -0.20
CA LYS A 24 8.88 1.46 -0.77
C LYS A 24 8.61 1.66 -2.27
N LEU A 25 8.48 2.92 -2.68
CA LEU A 25 8.38 3.35 -4.07
C LEU A 25 9.60 4.22 -4.43
N ASP A 26 10.15 4.05 -5.63
CA ASP A 26 11.33 4.79 -6.11
C ASP A 26 10.92 6.10 -6.81
N ILE A 27 10.24 6.98 -6.08
CA ILE A 27 9.71 8.27 -6.54
C ILE A 27 10.08 9.32 -5.48
N ALA A 28 10.35 10.56 -5.88
CA ALA A 28 10.80 11.58 -4.93
C ALA A 28 9.67 12.01 -3.97
N THR A 29 10.04 12.44 -2.75
CA THR A 29 9.09 13.08 -1.82
C THR A 29 8.57 14.39 -2.41
N GLY A 30 7.26 14.62 -2.31
CA GLY A 30 6.55 15.74 -2.92
C GLY A 30 6.07 15.50 -4.35
N GLU A 31 6.46 14.38 -4.98
CA GLU A 31 5.90 14.01 -6.29
C GLU A 31 4.55 13.32 -6.15
N THR A 32 3.72 13.51 -7.17
CA THR A 32 2.41 12.86 -7.30
C THR A 32 2.54 11.53 -8.04
N ILE A 33 1.88 10.50 -7.53
CA ILE A 33 1.75 9.19 -8.16
C ILE A 33 0.29 8.91 -8.50
N GLU A 34 0.06 8.28 -9.65
CA GLU A 34 -1.25 7.81 -10.07
C GLU A 34 -1.30 6.27 -9.97
N PHE A 35 -2.33 5.74 -9.30
CA PHE A 35 -2.62 4.31 -9.26
C PHE A 35 -3.80 4.02 -10.19
N ASP A 36 -3.52 3.32 -11.27
CA ASP A 36 -4.47 2.83 -12.28
C ASP A 36 -5.13 1.50 -11.89
N GLN A 37 -4.48 0.73 -11.02
CA GLN A 37 -4.98 -0.55 -10.51
C GLN A 37 -6.00 -0.37 -9.37
N VAL A 38 -7.14 0.22 -9.68
CA VAL A 38 -8.28 0.38 -8.76
C VAL A 38 -9.24 -0.80 -8.92
N LEU A 39 -9.51 -1.50 -7.82
CA LEU A 39 -10.38 -2.68 -7.78
C LEU A 39 -11.83 -2.32 -7.46
N MET A 40 -12.04 -1.27 -6.66
CA MET A 40 -13.37 -0.89 -6.20
C MET A 40 -13.41 0.60 -5.84
N ILE A 41 -14.53 1.25 -6.14
CA ILE A 41 -14.84 2.61 -5.70
C ILE A 41 -16.25 2.60 -5.08
N ALA A 42 -16.41 3.21 -3.91
CA ALA A 42 -17.67 3.28 -3.19
C ALA A 42 -18.01 4.71 -2.73
N ASN A 43 -19.16 5.18 -3.19
CA ASN A 43 -19.73 6.51 -2.97
C ASN A 43 -21.11 6.40 -2.31
N GLY A 44 -21.13 6.09 -1.02
CA GLY A 44 -22.38 5.92 -0.28
C GLY A 44 -23.14 4.69 -0.79
N GLU A 45 -24.24 4.92 -1.49
CA GLU A 45 -25.08 3.86 -2.09
C GLU A 45 -24.53 3.35 -3.42
N GLU A 46 -23.72 4.15 -4.13
CA GLU A 46 -23.12 3.74 -5.40
C GLU A 46 -21.82 2.99 -5.17
N VAL A 47 -21.75 1.74 -5.63
CA VAL A 47 -20.58 0.89 -5.51
C VAL A 47 -20.19 0.34 -6.88
N THR A 48 -19.01 0.74 -7.35
CA THR A 48 -18.42 0.24 -8.60
C THR A 48 -17.38 -0.83 -8.26
N ILE A 49 -17.66 -2.06 -8.65
CA ILE A 49 -16.75 -3.21 -8.45
C ILE A 49 -16.11 -3.53 -9.80
N GLY A 50 -14.78 -3.54 -9.84
CA GLY A 50 -14.00 -3.93 -11.01
C GLY A 50 -13.98 -5.44 -11.20
N ALA A 51 -13.99 -5.89 -12.46
CA ALA A 51 -13.84 -7.31 -12.82
C ALA A 51 -12.87 -7.43 -14.00
N PRO A 52 -11.54 -7.23 -13.82
CA PRO A 52 -10.78 -7.17 -12.57
C PRO A 52 -10.45 -5.76 -12.03
N LEU A 53 -10.55 -4.73 -12.88
CA LEU A 53 -10.25 -3.33 -12.54
C LEU A 53 -11.46 -2.45 -12.87
N VAL A 54 -11.59 -1.32 -12.18
CA VAL A 54 -12.60 -0.30 -12.50
C VAL A 54 -12.12 0.52 -13.70
N SER A 55 -12.87 0.48 -14.80
CA SER A 55 -12.52 1.23 -16.01
C SER A 55 -12.49 2.73 -15.75
N GLY A 56 -11.32 3.37 -15.96
CA GLY A 56 -11.14 4.81 -15.74
C GLY A 56 -10.98 5.22 -14.27
N GLY A 57 -10.93 4.27 -13.34
CA GLY A 57 -10.65 4.54 -11.93
C GLY A 57 -9.16 4.86 -11.74
N VAL A 58 -8.84 6.09 -11.36
CA VAL A 58 -7.46 6.50 -11.05
C VAL A 58 -7.44 7.14 -9.67
N ILE A 59 -6.53 6.69 -8.80
CA ILE A 59 -6.26 7.33 -7.51
C ILE A 59 -4.99 8.15 -7.64
N LYS A 60 -5.07 9.47 -7.43
CA LYS A 60 -3.89 10.33 -7.31
C LYS A 60 -3.48 10.45 -5.85
N ALA A 61 -2.20 10.28 -5.57
CA ALA A 61 -1.63 10.43 -4.24
C ALA A 61 -0.32 11.22 -4.30
N GLU A 62 0.08 11.80 -3.17
CA GLU A 62 1.35 12.52 -3.03
C GLU A 62 2.27 11.76 -2.06
N ILE A 63 3.57 11.73 -2.35
CA ILE A 63 4.55 11.08 -1.48
C ILE A 63 5.00 12.05 -0.39
N ILE A 64 4.47 11.85 0.82
CA ILE A 64 4.79 12.71 1.97
C ILE A 64 6.20 12.43 2.51
N ALA A 65 6.56 11.16 2.71
CA ALA A 65 7.83 10.79 3.31
C ALA A 65 8.28 9.37 2.96
N HIS A 66 9.59 9.17 2.87
CA HIS A 66 10.23 7.85 2.85
C HIS A 66 10.81 7.53 4.22
N GLY A 67 10.65 6.29 4.68
CA GLY A 67 11.09 5.90 6.00
C GLY A 67 11.35 4.40 6.14
N ARG A 68 12.02 4.04 7.23
CA ARG A 68 12.27 2.64 7.62
C ARG A 68 11.29 2.24 8.72
N GLY A 69 10.92 0.97 8.76
CA GLY A 69 10.19 0.42 9.90
C GLY A 69 11.08 0.28 11.13
N ASP A 70 10.46 -0.01 12.27
CA ASP A 70 11.20 -0.28 13.50
C ASP A 70 12.12 -1.49 13.35
N LYS A 71 13.24 -1.44 14.06
CA LYS A 71 14.23 -2.52 14.00
C LYS A 71 13.68 -3.79 14.65
N ILE A 72 13.41 -4.81 13.86
CA ILE A 72 13.02 -6.14 14.34
C ILE A 72 14.28 -6.98 14.60
N LYS A 73 14.46 -7.47 15.84
CA LYS A 73 15.55 -8.40 16.20
C LYS A 73 15.09 -9.84 15.97
N ILE A 74 15.74 -10.56 15.06
CA ILE A 74 15.50 -11.99 14.83
C ILE A 74 16.68 -12.78 15.39
N VAL A 75 16.44 -13.56 16.46
CA VAL A 75 17.44 -14.47 17.05
C VAL A 75 17.13 -15.88 16.59
N LYS A 76 18.12 -16.60 16.05
CA LYS A 76 18.01 -18.03 15.75
C LYS A 76 19.07 -18.80 16.53
N PHE A 77 18.64 -19.78 17.32
CA PHE A 77 19.53 -20.58 18.15
C PHE A 77 19.19 -22.06 18.00
N ARG A 78 20.21 -22.91 17.83
CA ARG A 78 20.04 -24.37 17.79
C ARG A 78 20.86 -25.02 18.89
N ARG A 79 20.16 -25.48 19.94
CA ARG A 79 20.78 -26.09 21.12
C ARG A 79 21.70 -27.26 20.74
N ARG A 80 22.87 -27.35 21.39
CA ARG A 80 23.85 -28.44 21.21
C ARG A 80 24.39 -28.61 19.79
N LYS A 81 24.25 -27.59 18.93
CA LYS A 81 24.74 -27.61 17.53
C LYS A 81 25.73 -26.49 17.22
N HIS A 82 26.28 -25.84 18.26
CA HIS A 82 27.20 -24.71 18.11
C HIS A 82 26.71 -23.68 17.07
N TYR A 83 25.39 -23.38 17.09
CA TYR A 83 24.74 -22.52 16.11
C TYR A 83 23.87 -21.47 16.80
N ARG A 84 24.21 -20.20 16.57
CA ARG A 84 23.47 -19.01 17.00
C ARG A 84 23.67 -17.91 15.94
N LYS A 85 22.60 -17.21 15.56
CA LYS A 85 22.62 -16.02 14.71
C LYS A 85 21.53 -15.02 15.13
#